data_AF-A0A538P1V1-F1
#
_entry.id   AF-A0A538P1V1-F1
#
_cell.length_a   1.000
_cell.length_b   1.000
_cell.length_c   1.000
_cell.angle_alpha   90.00
_cell.angle_beta   90.00
_cell.angle_gamma   90.00
#
_symmetry.space_group_name_H-M   'P 1'
#
loop_
_entity.id
_entity.type
_entity.pdbx_description
1 polymer ?
#
loop_
_entity_poly.entity_id
_entity_poly.type
_entity_poly.pdbx_seq_one_letter_code
_entity_poly.pdbx_strand_id
1 'polypeptide(L)'
;MKRILILTASFGEGHNSAARGVRDGLARVAPEQSEVELRDLFAEAYGSVNKLVRKSYLALVNFAPGAWGAVYRWLDRKEDFDESFQRFS
;
A
#
# COMPACT_ATOMS: atom_id res chain seq x y z
N MET A 1 -22.55 15.26 -16.34
CA MET A 1 -21.20 14.70 -16.11
C MET A 1 -21.19 13.94 -14.79
N LYS A 2 -20.60 12.75 -14.74
CA LYS A 2 -20.44 11.96 -13.52
C LYS A 2 -19.03 12.16 -12.97
N ARG A 3 -18.92 12.43 -11.67
CA ARG A 3 -17.63 12.61 -11.00
C ARG A 3 -17.26 11.30 -10.32
N ILE A 4 -16.06 10.79 -10.60
CA ILE A 4 -15.59 9.49 -10.16
C ILE A 4 -14.26 9.70 -9.42
N LEU A 5 -14.22 9.31 -8.15
CA LEU A 5 -13.00 9.33 -7.35
C LEU A 5 -12.46 7.90 -7.23
N ILE A 6 -11.23 7.69 -7.70
CA ILE A 6 -10.50 6.44 -7.57
C ILE A 6 -9.48 6.60 -6.45
N LEU A 7 -9.69 5.86 -5.37
CA LEU A 7 -8.77 5.80 -4.24
C LEU A 7 -7.90 4.55 -4.38
N THR A 8 -6.59 4.75 -4.47
CA THR A 8 -5.61 3.66 -4.38
C THR A 8 -4.84 3.79 -3.08
N ALA A 9 -4.42 2.65 -2.55
CA ALA A 9 -3.78 2.57 -1.25
C ALA A 9 -2.83 1.39 -1.29
N SER A 10 -1.62 1.61 -1.78
CA SER A 10 -0.69 0.50 -1.97
C SER A 10 0.73 0.89 -1.70
N PHE A 11 1.39 0.02 -0.93
CA PHE A 11 2.82 0.07 -0.78
C PHE A 11 3.47 0.02 -2.19
N GLY A 12 3.02 -0.89 -3.09
CA GLY A 12 3.60 -1.11 -4.43
C GLY A 12 2.91 -0.50 -5.64
N GLU A 13 3.59 -0.57 -6.80
CA GLU A 13 3.10 0.01 -8.08
C GLU A 13 1.98 -0.80 -8.75
N GLY A 14 1.72 -2.06 -8.34
CA GLY A 14 0.74 -2.91 -9.01
C GLY A 14 -0.67 -2.34 -8.97
N HIS A 15 -1.17 -2.02 -7.78
CA HIS A 15 -2.49 -1.44 -7.60
C HIS A 15 -2.59 -0.01 -8.14
N ASN A 16 -1.53 0.79 -8.00
CA ASN A 16 -1.46 2.13 -8.60
C ASN A 16 -1.53 2.07 -10.13
N SER A 17 -0.91 1.06 -10.74
CA SER A 17 -0.96 0.83 -12.19
C SER A 17 -2.34 0.38 -12.65
N ALA A 18 -3.00 -0.50 -11.90
CA ALA A 18 -4.38 -0.90 -12.20
C ALA A 18 -5.35 0.30 -12.11
N ALA A 19 -5.22 1.13 -11.07
CA ALA A 19 -6.03 2.34 -10.90
C ALA A 19 -5.84 3.33 -12.06
N ARG A 20 -4.59 3.53 -12.52
CA ARG A 20 -4.30 4.33 -13.72
C ARG A 20 -4.96 3.74 -14.97
N GLY A 21 -4.89 2.43 -15.15
CA GLY A 21 -5.54 1.74 -16.28
C GLY A 21 -7.05 1.96 -16.32
N VAL A 22 -7.73 1.89 -15.16
CA VAL A 22 -9.17 2.16 -15.07
C VAL A 22 -9.50 3.61 -15.42
N ARG A 23 -8.75 4.58 -14.87
CA ARG A 23 -8.89 6.01 -15.20
C ARG A 23 -8.73 6.25 -16.70
N ASP A 24 -7.68 5.70 -17.30
CA ASP A 24 -7.36 5.91 -18.72
C ASP A 24 -8.40 5.20 -19.62
N GLY A 25 -8.93 4.06 -19.19
CA GLY A 25 -10.05 3.40 -19.84
C GLY A 25 -11.31 4.25 -19.83
N LEU A 26 -11.67 4.82 -18.67
CA LEU A 26 -12.81 5.74 -18.54
C LEU A 26 -12.66 6.99 -19.42
N ALA A 27 -11.46 7.56 -19.46
CA ALA A 27 -11.16 8.70 -20.33
C ALA A 27 -11.33 8.37 -21.83
N ARG A 28 -11.14 7.11 -22.23
CA ARG A 28 -11.34 6.66 -23.62
C ARG A 28 -12.80 6.39 -23.96
N VAL A 29 -13.56 5.75 -23.07
CA VAL A 29 -14.93 5.32 -23.35
C VAL A 29 -15.99 6.39 -23.04
N ALA A 30 -15.65 7.38 -22.20
CA ALA A 30 -16.61 8.38 -21.71
C ALA A 30 -15.98 9.78 -21.50
N PRO A 31 -15.22 10.33 -22.46
CA PRO A 31 -14.39 11.53 -22.28
C PRO A 31 -15.15 12.78 -21.79
N GLU A 32 -16.38 13.00 -22.26
CA GLU A 32 -17.20 14.16 -21.87
C GLU A 32 -18.25 13.84 -20.80
N GLN A 33 -18.35 12.57 -20.42
CA GLN A 33 -19.39 12.08 -19.51
C GLN A 33 -18.85 11.77 -18.12
N SER A 34 -17.53 11.55 -17.97
CA SER A 34 -16.88 11.27 -16.70
C SER A 34 -15.68 12.17 -16.42
N GLU A 35 -15.68 12.78 -15.25
CA GLU A 35 -14.51 13.44 -14.65
C GLU A 35 -13.93 12.48 -13.61
N VAL A 36 -12.69 12.05 -13.80
CA VAL A 36 -12.06 11.04 -12.94
C VAL A 36 -10.87 11.63 -12.20
N GLU A 37 -10.94 11.62 -10.87
CA GLU A 37 -9.84 11.99 -9.97
C GLU A 37 -9.23 10.72 -9.39
N LEU A 38 -7.90 10.63 -9.36
CA LEU A 38 -7.17 9.50 -8.79
C LEU A 38 -6.29 9.99 -7.65
N ARG A 39 -6.51 9.47 -6.45
CA ARG A 39 -5.74 9.79 -5.24
C ARG A 39 -5.11 8.55 -4.64
N ASP A 40 -3.84 8.66 -4.28
CA ASP A 40 -3.12 7.62 -3.56
C ASP A 40 -3.08 7.99 -2.08
N LEU A 41 -3.96 7.38 -1.30
CA LEU A 41 -4.10 7.65 0.13
C LEU A 41 -2.83 7.31 0.91
N PHE A 42 -2.04 6.35 0.46
CA PHE A 42 -0.78 6.00 1.11
C PHE A 42 0.30 7.04 0.83
N ALA A 43 0.37 7.53 -0.41
CA ALA A 43 1.27 8.62 -0.77
C ALA A 43 0.87 9.93 -0.07
N GLU A 44 -0.43 10.21 0.03
CA GLU A 44 -0.97 11.41 0.66
C GLU A 44 -0.86 11.40 2.18
N ALA A 45 -1.14 10.27 2.83
CA ALA A 45 -1.08 10.17 4.30
C ALA A 45 0.33 9.98 4.85
N TYR A 46 1.25 9.35 4.09
CA TYR A 46 2.56 8.97 4.63
C TYR A 46 3.78 9.53 3.86
N GLY A 47 3.56 10.26 2.77
CA GLY A 47 4.59 11.05 2.07
C GLY A 47 5.89 10.32 1.72
N SER A 48 6.99 11.08 1.61
CA SER A 48 8.32 10.60 1.23
C SER A 48 8.93 9.61 2.23
N VAL A 49 8.52 9.70 3.51
CA VAL A 49 9.01 8.84 4.60
C VAL A 49 8.58 7.40 4.39
N ASN A 50 7.33 7.17 3.96
CA ASN A 50 6.86 5.82 3.68
C ASN A 50 7.56 5.20 2.48
N LYS A 51 7.87 6.02 1.47
CA LYS A 51 8.62 5.58 0.29
C LYS A 51 10.03 5.13 0.67
N LEU A 52 10.67 5.83 1.62
CA LEU A 52 11.95 5.45 2.19
C LEU A 52 11.84 4.18 3.04
N VAL A 53 10.91 4.13 4.00
CA VAL A 53 10.68 2.94 4.85
C VAL A 53 10.37 1.71 4.00
N ARG A 54 9.50 1.84 3.00
CA ARG A 54 9.19 0.78 2.06
C ARG A 54 10.40 0.33 1.26
N LYS A 55 11.18 1.27 0.72
CA LYS A 55 12.37 0.95 -0.08
C LYS A 55 13.43 0.28 0.79
N SER A 56 13.61 0.75 2.02
CA SER A 56 14.49 0.14 3.02
C SER A 56 14.02 -1.26 3.42
N TYR A 57 12.72 -1.46 3.64
CA TYR A 57 12.13 -2.77 3.91
C TYR A 57 12.35 -3.74 2.75
N LEU A 58 12.02 -3.35 1.52
CA LEU A 58 12.19 -4.20 0.35
C LEU A 58 13.68 -4.48 0.04
N ALA A 59 14.55 -3.50 0.26
CA ALA A 59 16.00 -3.70 0.13
C ALA A 59 16.50 -4.69 1.19
N LEU A 60 16.06 -4.57 2.43
CA LEU A 60 16.44 -5.47 3.52
C LEU A 60 16.00 -6.92 3.26
N VAL A 61 14.76 -7.11 2.80
CA VAL A 61 14.22 -8.44 2.47
C VAL A 61 14.94 -9.06 1.27
N ASN A 62 15.23 -8.26 0.22
CA ASN A 62 15.89 -8.76 -0.99
C ASN A 62 17.39 -9.02 -0.83
N PHE A 63 18.11 -8.22 -0.03
CA PHE A 63 19.56 -8.36 0.13
C PHE A 63 19.98 -9.29 1.27
N ALA A 64 19.13 -9.48 2.28
CA ALA A 64 19.50 -10.26 3.47
C ALA A 64 18.37 -11.21 3.91
N PRO A 65 17.96 -12.19 3.10
CA PRO A 65 16.95 -13.18 3.48
C PRO A 65 17.31 -13.95 4.77
N GLY A 66 18.61 -14.15 5.04
CA GLY A 66 19.09 -14.73 6.29
C GLY A 66 18.89 -13.84 7.53
N ALA A 67 19.04 -12.52 7.37
CA ALA A 67 18.75 -11.54 8.43
C ALA A 67 17.23 -11.40 8.65
N TRP A 68 16.44 -11.46 7.58
CA TRP A 68 14.98 -11.51 7.67
C TRP A 68 14.50 -12.75 8.42
N GLY A 69 15.13 -13.91 8.18
CA GLY A 69 14.89 -15.13 8.95
C GLY A 69 15.28 -15.00 10.43
N ALA A 70 16.31 -14.22 10.76
CA ALA A 70 16.69 -13.96 12.15
C ALA A 70 15.69 -13.02 12.87
N VAL A 71 15.19 -12.00 12.16
CA VAL A 71 14.12 -11.11 12.65
C VAL A 71 12.84 -11.89 12.90
N TYR A 72 12.44 -12.75 11.96
CA TYR A 72 11.28 -13.62 12.14
C TYR A 72 11.46 -14.57 13.32
N ARG A 73 12.60 -15.27 13.44
CA ARG A 73 12.86 -16.14 14.62
C ARG A 73 12.90 -15.40 15.94
N TRP A 74 13.24 -14.11 15.94
CA TRP A 74 13.20 -13.26 17.13
C TRP A 74 11.77 -12.81 17.47
N LEU A 75 10.97 -12.45 16.46
CA LEU A 75 9.53 -12.17 16.60
C LEU A 75 8.75 -13.40 17.06
N ASP A 76 9.04 -14.56 16.50
CA ASP A 76 8.41 -15.85 16.83
C ASP A 76 8.74 -16.30 18.26
N ARG A 77 9.86 -15.81 18.82
CA ARG A 77 10.25 -16.03 20.21
C ARG A 77 9.56 -15.07 21.19
N LYS A 78 8.85 -14.05 20.71
CA LYS A 78 8.00 -13.21 21.56
C LYS A 78 6.62 -13.85 21.67
N GLU A 79 6.49 -14.79 22.59
CA GLU A 79 5.23 -15.43 22.99
C GLU A 79 4.33 -14.52 23.85
N ASP A 80 4.25 -13.22 23.57
CA ASP A 80 3.36 -12.27 24.27
C ASP A 80 2.54 -11.44 23.27
N PHE A 81 1.98 -12.09 22.24
CA PHE A 81 0.97 -11.49 21.38
C PHE A 81 -0.47 -11.82 21.80
N ASP A 82 -0.67 -12.34 23.01
CA ASP A 82 -2.00 -12.72 23.52
C ASP A 82 -2.63 -11.73 24.53
N GLU A 83 -2.00 -10.60 24.84
CA GLU A 83 -2.52 -9.66 25.85
C GLU A 83 -3.18 -8.37 25.31
N SER A 84 -3.53 -8.29 24.03
CA SER A 84 -4.19 -7.07 23.47
C SER A 84 -5.65 -7.23 23.03
N PHE A 85 -6.24 -8.43 23.09
CA PHE A 85 -7.66 -8.63 22.78
C PHE A 85 -8.56 -8.99 23.98
N GLN A 86 -8.02 -9.22 25.18
CA GLN A 86 -8.85 -9.46 26.37
C GLN A 86 -9.62 -8.21 26.85
N ARG A 87 -9.30 -7.01 26.36
CA ARG A 87 -10.01 -5.78 26.76
C ARG A 87 -11.34 -5.55 26.03
N PHE A 88 -11.71 -6.44 25.10
CA PHE A 88 -12.96 -6.36 24.32
C PHE A 88 -13.87 -7.60 24.46
N SER A 89 -13.62 -8.47 25.45
CA SER A 89 -14.53 -9.55 25.85
C SER A 89 -15.28 -9.21 27.13
#